data_AF-A0A6N7PEW3-F1
#
_entry.id   AF-A0A6N7PEW3-F1
#
_cell.length_a   1.000
_cell.length_b   1.000
_cell.length_c   1.000
_cell.angle_alpha   90.00
_cell.angle_beta   90.00
_cell.angle_gamma   90.00
#
_symmetry.space_group_name_H-M   'P 1'
#
loop_
_entity.id
_entity.type
_entity.pdbx_description
1 polymer ?
#
loop_
_entity_poly.entity_id
_entity_poly.type
_entity_poly.pdbx_seq_one_letter_code
_entity_poly.pdbx_strand_id
1 'polypeptide(L)'
;MTRDRTRPRRVIGRAEILRLAATLVLVVAAPTVGDIGSCGEPPADLDAAAFFREKAAVDCARCQACDLSTAACTRACDPAQPLPTFPEGCFPIVHDGEVCLRALEAASCDTYASFVADEGSTISTECNFCPPEAKP
;
A
#
# COMPACT_ATOMS: atom_id res chain seq x y z
N MET A 1 -31.54 39.32 -47.72
CA MET A 1 -30.53 39.47 -46.64
C MET A 1 -30.03 38.09 -46.27
N THR A 2 -28.88 37.67 -46.80
CA THR A 2 -28.19 36.42 -46.41
C THR A 2 -26.69 36.67 -46.58
N ARG A 3 -26.01 37.00 -45.48
CA ARG A 3 -24.54 37.10 -45.45
C ARG A 3 -23.99 35.70 -45.18
N ASP A 4 -23.43 35.11 -46.22
CA ASP A 4 -22.59 33.91 -46.14
C ASP A 4 -21.33 34.23 -45.32
N ARG A 5 -21.13 33.52 -44.21
CA ARG A 5 -19.96 33.63 -43.34
C ARG A 5 -19.02 32.47 -43.65
N THR A 6 -18.22 32.60 -44.70
CA THR A 6 -17.07 31.74 -44.94
C THR A 6 -15.99 32.06 -43.89
N ARG A 7 -15.79 31.16 -42.91
CA ARG A 7 -14.66 31.23 -41.98
C ARG A 7 -13.35 31.05 -42.76
N PRO A 8 -12.33 31.91 -42.59
CA PRO A 8 -11.03 31.68 -43.20
C PRO A 8 -10.37 30.45 -42.58
N ARG A 9 -9.95 29.50 -43.43
CA ARG A 9 -9.07 28.40 -43.04
C ARG A 9 -7.71 28.99 -42.64
N ARG A 10 -7.35 28.92 -41.36
CA ARG A 10 -6.01 29.26 -40.90
C ARG A 10 -5.02 28.22 -41.45
N VAL A 11 -4.02 28.70 -42.19
CA VAL A 11 -2.91 27.88 -42.66
C VAL A 11 -1.91 27.78 -41.52
N ILE A 12 -1.78 26.59 -40.94
CA ILE A 12 -0.87 26.33 -39.82
C ILE A 12 0.57 26.32 -40.35
N GLY A 13 1.44 27.13 -39.74
CA GLY A 13 2.84 27.24 -40.17
C GLY A 13 3.68 26.05 -39.70
N ARG A 14 4.80 25.76 -40.39
CA ARG A 14 5.76 24.70 -39.98
C ARG A 14 6.24 24.86 -38.53
N ALA A 15 6.39 26.10 -38.05
CA ALA A 15 6.76 26.39 -36.68
C ALA A 15 5.66 26.04 -35.66
N GLU A 16 4.38 26.21 -36.00
CA GLU A 16 3.26 25.76 -35.17
C GLU A 16 3.18 24.23 -35.15
N ILE A 17 3.40 23.57 -36.28
CA ILE A 17 3.46 22.10 -36.36
C ILE A 17 4.59 21.57 -35.47
N LEU A 18 5.79 22.17 -35.52
CA LEU A 18 6.92 21.76 -34.69
C LEU A 18 6.65 21.97 -33.19
N ARG A 19 5.98 23.07 -32.82
CA ARG A 19 5.58 23.33 -31.43
C ARG A 19 4.55 22.31 -30.93
N LEU A 20 3.52 22.04 -31.74
CA LEU A 20 2.52 21.02 -31.43
C LEU A 20 3.15 19.63 -31.31
N ALA A 21 4.04 19.26 -32.22
CA ALA A 21 4.75 17.98 -32.19
C ALA A 21 5.63 17.86 -30.93
N ALA A 22 6.37 18.92 -30.58
CA ALA A 22 7.19 18.94 -29.36
C ALA A 22 6.34 18.79 -28.09
N THR A 23 5.20 19.48 -27.99
CA THR A 23 4.28 19.30 -26.86
C THR A 23 3.68 17.90 -26.80
N LEU A 24 3.37 17.29 -27.95
CA LEU A 24 2.81 15.95 -28.00
C LEU A 24 3.82 14.89 -27.53
N VAL A 25 5.08 15.02 -27.94
CA VAL A 25 6.17 14.12 -27.50
C VAL A 25 6.38 14.20 -25.99
N LEU A 26 6.33 15.39 -25.39
CA LEU A 26 6.46 15.57 -23.95
C LEU A 26 5.32 14.93 -23.14
N VAL A 27 4.10 14.88 -23.69
CA VAL A 27 2.93 14.30 -23.01
C VAL A 27 2.89 12.78 -23.15
N VAL A 28 3.35 12.23 -24.27
CA VAL A 28 3.31 10.78 -24.55
C VAL A 28 4.51 10.03 -23.96
N ALA A 29 5.65 10.70 -23.77
CA ALA A 29 6.87 10.09 -23.22
C ALA A 29 6.98 10.19 -21.69
N ALA A 30 5.98 10.73 -21.00
CA ALA A 30 5.95 10.67 -19.54
C ALA A 30 5.67 9.23 -19.11
N PRO A 31 6.40 8.68 -18.12
CA PRO A 31 6.02 7.40 -17.52
C PRO A 31 4.60 7.56 -16.98
N THR A 32 3.70 6.72 -17.47
CA THR A 32 2.31 6.72 -16.99
C THR A 32 2.30 6.22 -15.56
N VAL A 33 1.37 6.73 -14.74
CA VAL A 33 1.05 6.16 -13.43
C VAL A 33 0.54 4.74 -13.69
N GLY A 34 1.45 3.76 -13.63
CA GLY A 34 1.25 2.40 -14.13
C GLY A 34 2.55 1.70 -14.54
N ASP A 35 3.65 2.43 -14.79
CA ASP A 35 4.97 1.84 -15.07
C ASP A 35 5.74 1.45 -13.78
N ILE A 36 5.28 1.90 -12.61
CA ILE A 36 5.76 1.44 -11.30
C ILE A 36 4.78 0.39 -10.79
N GLY A 37 4.94 -0.82 -11.33
CA GLY A 37 4.08 -1.97 -11.06
C GLY A 37 4.23 -2.98 -12.20
N SER A 38 5.35 -3.72 -12.20
CA SER A 38 5.75 -4.62 -13.28
C SER A 38 4.59 -5.49 -13.77
N CYS A 39 4.21 -5.31 -15.04
CA CYS A 39 3.23 -6.13 -15.78
C CYS A 39 3.78 -7.53 -16.09
N GLY A 40 4.32 -8.26 -15.10
CA GLY A 40 4.80 -9.63 -15.34
C GLY A 40 5.74 -10.26 -14.31
N GLU A 41 6.17 -9.53 -13.26
CA GLU A 41 6.91 -10.18 -12.17
C GLU A 41 5.91 -10.90 -11.25
N PRO A 42 6.05 -12.21 -10.98
CA PRO A 42 5.21 -12.89 -10.01
C PRO A 42 5.42 -12.24 -8.63
N PRO A 43 4.34 -12.06 -7.85
CA PRO A 43 4.47 -11.47 -6.53
C PRO A 43 5.37 -12.35 -5.66
N ALA A 44 6.31 -11.73 -4.97
CA ALA A 44 7.20 -12.43 -4.05
C ALA A 44 6.43 -12.81 -2.78
N ASP A 45 6.61 -14.06 -2.33
CA ASP A 45 6.08 -14.53 -1.06
C ASP A 45 6.68 -13.73 0.10
N LEU A 46 5.86 -13.42 1.09
CA LEU A 46 6.26 -12.73 2.31
C LEU A 46 7.00 -13.70 3.24
N ASP A 47 8.26 -13.38 3.59
CA ASP A 47 9.00 -14.13 4.60
C ASP A 47 8.40 -13.89 5.99
N ALA A 48 7.80 -14.93 6.58
CA ALA A 48 7.10 -14.82 7.86
C ALA A 48 8.03 -14.34 8.99
N ALA A 49 9.26 -14.84 9.04
CA ALA A 49 10.18 -14.51 10.13
C ALA A 49 10.64 -13.05 10.09
N ALA A 50 10.94 -12.52 8.89
CA ALA A 50 11.26 -11.12 8.68
C ALA A 50 10.03 -10.25 8.99
N PHE A 51 8.88 -10.58 8.42
CA PHE A 51 7.64 -9.83 8.61
C PHE A 51 7.24 -9.72 10.09
N PHE A 52 7.14 -10.85 10.81
CA PHE A 52 6.69 -10.82 12.20
C PHE A 52 7.70 -10.14 13.13
N ARG A 53 8.99 -10.16 12.80
CA ARG A 53 10.02 -9.42 13.53
C ARG A 53 9.83 -7.91 13.36
N GLU A 54 9.60 -7.47 12.13
CA GLU A 54 9.33 -6.06 11.82
C GLU A 54 8.01 -5.61 12.43
N LYS A 55 6.96 -6.43 12.30
CA LYS A 55 5.66 -6.19 12.93
C LYS A 55 5.77 -6.05 14.44
N ALA A 56 6.53 -6.91 15.13
CA ALA A 56 6.73 -6.80 16.57
C ALA A 56 7.42 -5.48 16.96
N ALA A 57 8.38 -5.01 16.16
CA ALA A 57 9.04 -3.72 16.37
C ALA A 57 8.07 -2.55 16.20
N VAL A 58 7.26 -2.55 15.13
CA VAL A 58 6.17 -1.58 14.92
C VAL A 58 5.19 -1.63 16.09
N ASP A 59 4.73 -2.82 16.45
CA ASP A 59 3.73 -3.00 17.49
C ASP A 59 4.22 -2.45 18.84
N CYS A 60 5.48 -2.75 19.20
CA CYS A 60 6.10 -2.25 20.42
C CYS A 60 6.22 -0.71 20.42
N ALA A 61 6.69 -0.13 19.31
CA ALA A 61 6.81 1.32 19.17
C ALA A 61 5.45 2.02 19.29
N ARG A 62 4.40 1.44 18.70
CA ARG A 62 3.02 1.95 18.78
C ARG A 62 2.44 1.84 20.18
N CYS A 63 2.67 0.72 20.87
CA CYS A 63 2.25 0.56 22.25
C CYS A 63 2.90 1.60 23.17
N GLN A 64 4.20 1.88 22.98
CA GLN A 64 4.90 2.92 23.74
C GLN A 64 4.39 4.33 23.42
N ALA A 65 4.19 4.64 22.14
CA ALA A 65 3.70 5.96 21.72
C ALA A 65 2.28 6.28 22.20
N CYS A 66 1.47 5.24 22.44
CA CYS A 66 0.08 5.36 22.89
C CYS A 66 -0.12 5.01 24.37
N ASP A 67 0.97 4.79 25.14
CA ASP A 67 0.94 4.40 26.56
C ASP A 67 0.04 3.16 26.86
N LEU A 68 0.09 2.15 25.98
CA LEU A 68 -0.70 0.91 26.11
C LEU A 68 0.09 -0.22 26.78
N SER A 69 -0.54 -0.90 27.74
CA SER A 69 0.10 -1.95 28.56
C SER A 69 -0.62 -3.31 28.48
N THR A 70 -1.15 -3.67 27.31
CA THR A 70 -1.85 -4.96 27.11
C THR A 70 -0.87 -6.14 27.03
N ALA A 71 -1.38 -7.37 27.11
CA ALA A 71 -0.57 -8.57 26.93
C ALA A 71 0.05 -8.65 25.53
N ALA A 72 -0.66 -8.16 24.50
CA ALA A 72 -0.13 -8.07 23.15
C ALA A 72 1.04 -7.08 23.07
N CYS A 73 0.93 -5.90 23.68
CA CYS A 73 2.02 -4.92 23.77
C CYS A 73 3.24 -5.49 24.51
N THR A 74 3.00 -6.20 25.63
CA THR A 74 4.08 -6.82 26.41
C THR A 74 4.85 -7.83 25.59
N ARG A 75 4.15 -8.68 24.81
CA ARG A 75 4.79 -9.65 23.92
C ARG A 75 5.54 -8.97 22.77
N ALA A 76 4.95 -7.97 22.14
CA ALA A 76 5.58 -7.26 21.02
C ALA A 76 6.93 -6.64 21.41
N CYS A 77 7.06 -6.15 22.64
CA CYS A 77 8.29 -5.55 23.14
C CYS A 77 9.33 -6.53 23.70
N ASP A 78 9.00 -7.83 23.80
CA ASP A 78 9.91 -8.83 24.36
C ASP A 78 10.67 -9.57 23.24
N PRO A 79 12.00 -9.35 23.10
CA PRO A 79 12.79 -9.96 22.02
C PRO A 79 12.97 -11.48 22.18
N ALA A 80 12.62 -12.05 23.33
CA ALA A 80 12.65 -13.50 23.56
C ALA A 80 11.36 -14.19 23.09
N GLN A 81 10.32 -13.44 22.69
CA GLN A 81 9.10 -14.05 22.20
C GLN A 81 9.36 -14.81 20.90
N PRO A 82 8.80 -16.03 20.76
CA PRO A 82 8.88 -16.78 19.52
C PRO A 82 8.11 -16.03 18.42
N LEU A 83 8.69 -16.00 17.23
CA LEU A 83 8.02 -15.41 16.06
C LEU A 83 6.88 -16.32 15.60
N PRO A 84 5.69 -15.77 15.32
CA PRO A 84 4.61 -16.50 14.67
C PRO A 84 5.00 -16.97 13.26
N THR A 85 4.21 -17.90 12.73
CA THR A 85 4.28 -18.35 11.34
C THR A 85 2.91 -18.18 10.69
N PHE A 86 2.87 -18.06 9.35
CA PHE A 86 1.60 -18.12 8.65
C PHE A 86 0.99 -19.53 8.74
N PRO A 87 -0.34 -19.65 8.79
CA PRO A 87 -1.02 -20.94 8.71
C PRO A 87 -0.66 -21.72 7.44
N GLU A 88 -0.72 -23.04 7.51
CA GLU A 88 -0.53 -23.89 6.32
C GLU A 88 -1.55 -23.54 5.23
N GLY A 89 -1.08 -23.45 3.98
CA GLY A 89 -1.90 -23.06 2.84
C GLY A 89 -2.13 -21.55 2.71
N CYS A 90 -1.54 -20.73 3.58
CA CYS A 90 -1.58 -19.28 3.46
C CYS A 90 -0.22 -18.72 3.01
N PHE A 91 -0.22 -18.00 1.89
CA PHE A 91 0.98 -17.47 1.24
C PHE A 91 0.78 -15.98 0.95
N PRO A 92 0.83 -15.11 1.97
CA PRO A 92 0.77 -13.67 1.75
C PRO A 92 1.98 -13.21 0.95
N ILE A 93 1.81 -12.12 0.20
CA ILE A 93 2.87 -11.55 -0.63
C ILE A 93 3.54 -10.37 0.07
N VAL A 94 4.77 -10.04 -0.35
CA VAL A 94 5.56 -8.95 0.25
C VAL A 94 4.77 -7.64 0.33
N HIS A 95 4.02 -7.32 -0.73
CA HIS A 95 3.22 -6.10 -0.79
C HIS A 95 2.16 -6.03 0.32
N ASP A 96 1.47 -7.13 0.61
CA ASP A 96 0.46 -7.17 1.67
C ASP A 96 1.09 -6.91 3.04
N GLY A 97 2.29 -7.47 3.27
CA GLY A 97 3.09 -7.21 4.47
C GLY A 97 3.43 -5.74 4.65
N GLU A 98 3.90 -5.07 3.59
CA GLU A 98 4.20 -3.64 3.61
C GLU A 98 2.97 -2.78 3.90
N VAL A 99 1.83 -3.10 3.29
CA VAL A 99 0.58 -2.36 3.50
C VAL A 99 0.08 -2.55 4.94
N CYS A 100 0.16 -3.76 5.48
CA CYS A 100 -0.14 -4.03 6.89
C CYS A 100 0.71 -3.18 7.84
N LEU A 101 2.03 -3.20 7.68
CA LEU A 101 2.94 -2.45 8.58
C LEU A 101 2.64 -0.96 8.55
N ARG A 102 2.46 -0.38 7.35
CA ARG A 102 2.09 1.04 7.20
C ARG A 102 0.74 1.36 7.83
N ALA A 103 -0.24 0.46 7.73
CA ALA A 103 -1.55 0.66 8.34
C ALA A 103 -1.47 0.69 9.88
N LEU A 104 -0.64 -0.17 10.48
CA LEU A 104 -0.40 -0.17 11.93
C LEU A 104 0.30 1.10 12.40
N GLU A 105 1.29 1.57 11.64
CA GLU A 105 2.01 2.82 11.92
C GLU A 105 1.09 4.05 11.84
N ALA A 106 0.21 4.08 10.83
CA ALA A 106 -0.69 5.20 10.55
C ALA A 106 -1.95 5.22 11.41
N ALA A 107 -2.27 4.13 12.12
CA ALA A 107 -3.45 4.07 12.98
C ALA A 107 -3.42 5.16 14.07
N SER A 108 -4.59 5.67 14.47
CA SER A 108 -4.67 6.49 15.69
C SER A 108 -4.46 5.61 16.93
N CYS A 109 -4.19 6.20 18.09
CA CYS A 109 -4.06 5.40 19.33
C CYS A 109 -5.36 4.68 19.70
N ASP A 110 -6.53 5.28 19.47
CA ASP A 110 -7.83 4.65 19.74
C ASP A 110 -8.06 3.43 18.83
N THR A 111 -7.78 3.59 17.53
CA THR A 111 -7.88 2.48 16.57
C THR A 111 -6.87 1.39 16.91
N TYR A 112 -5.62 1.76 17.19
CA TYR A 112 -4.57 0.81 17.51
C TYR A 112 -4.85 0.04 18.80
N ALA A 113 -5.43 0.69 19.83
CA ALA A 113 -5.86 0.04 21.06
C ALA A 113 -6.87 -1.08 20.79
N SER A 114 -7.75 -0.93 19.80
CA SER A 114 -8.69 -1.99 19.40
C SER A 114 -8.01 -3.21 18.76
N PHE A 115 -6.79 -3.06 18.23
CA PHE A 115 -6.03 -4.17 17.65
C PHE A 115 -5.26 -4.99 18.69
N VAL A 116 -4.88 -4.35 19.79
CA VAL A 116 -4.04 -4.95 20.84
C VAL A 116 -4.79 -5.20 22.16
N ALA A 117 -6.10 -4.97 22.18
CA ALA A 117 -6.95 -5.21 23.35
C ALA A 117 -6.84 -6.66 23.86
N ASP A 118 -6.83 -6.86 25.18
CA ASP A 118 -6.75 -8.20 25.77
C ASP A 118 -8.02 -9.03 25.53
N GLU A 119 -9.16 -8.36 25.35
CA GLU A 119 -10.44 -8.95 25.01
C GLU A 119 -11.06 -8.22 23.81
N GLY A 120 -11.67 -8.98 22.90
CA GLY A 120 -12.36 -8.40 21.74
C GLY A 120 -11.44 -7.71 20.73
N SER A 121 -10.15 -8.08 20.69
CA SER A 121 -9.19 -7.55 19.71
C SER A 121 -9.71 -7.72 18.29
N THR A 122 -9.56 -6.68 17.48
CA THR A 122 -9.83 -6.72 16.04
C THR A 122 -8.52 -6.81 15.26
N ILE A 123 -8.60 -7.19 13.99
CA ILE A 123 -7.44 -7.24 13.10
C ILE A 123 -7.61 -6.12 12.07
N SER A 124 -6.56 -5.33 11.84
CA SER A 124 -6.53 -4.38 10.71
C SER A 124 -6.82 -5.13 9.41
N THR A 125 -7.69 -4.60 8.55
CA THR A 125 -8.06 -5.22 7.27
C THR A 125 -6.83 -5.55 6.43
N GLU A 126 -5.86 -4.65 6.43
CA GLU A 126 -4.60 -4.79 5.70
C GLU A 126 -3.69 -5.90 6.25
N CYS A 127 -3.91 -6.32 7.50
CA CYS A 127 -3.16 -7.38 8.17
C CYS A 127 -3.93 -8.72 8.22
N ASN A 128 -5.12 -8.78 7.62
CA ASN A 128 -5.96 -9.98 7.62
C ASN A 128 -5.58 -10.91 6.43
N PHE A 129 -4.36 -11.42 6.44
CA PHE A 129 -3.80 -12.20 5.32
C PHE A 129 -4.52 -13.52 5.05
N CYS A 130 -5.04 -14.16 6.10
CA CYS A 130 -5.56 -15.54 6.04
C CYS A 130 -6.96 -15.61 6.70
N PRO A 131 -7.99 -14.95 6.13
CA PRO A 131 -9.33 -15.03 6.70
C PRO A 131 -9.84 -16.48 6.65
N PRO A 132 -10.63 -16.92 7.65
CA PRO A 132 -11.06 -18.32 7.79
C PRO A 132 -11.86 -18.86 6.60
N GLU A 133 -12.42 -17.99 5.76
CA GLU A 133 -13.16 -18.32 4.55
C GLU A 133 -12.27 -18.50 3.30
N ALA A 134 -10.97 -18.16 3.39
CA ALA A 134 -10.02 -18.23 2.27
C ALA A 134 -9.29 -19.59 2.16
N LYS A 135 -9.89 -20.67 2.65
CA LYS A 135 -9.45 -22.02 2.26
C LYS A 135 -10.07 -22.35 0.89
N PRO A 136 -9.27 -22.77 -0.11
CA PRO A 136 -9.80 -23.23 -1.39
C PRO A 136 -10.70 -24.47 -1.24
#